data_AF-A0A954CRD6-F1
#
_entry.id   AF-A0A954CRD6-F1
#
_cell.length_a   1.000
_cell.length_b   1.000
_cell.length_c   1.000
_cell.angle_alpha   90.00
_cell.angle_beta   90.00
_cell.angle_gamma   90.00
#
_symmetry.space_group_name_H-M   'P 1'
#
loop_
_entity.id
_entity.type
_entity.pdbx_description
1 polymer ?
#
loop_
_entity_poly.entity_id
_entity_poly.type
_entity_poly.pdbx_seq_one_letter_code
_entity_poly.pdbx_strand_id
1 'polypeptide(L)'
;MLKEFSEPAWNNPVVRIIDIEKKDIIPRINGVYKASGIAKSVLAAIDKAGIVLGDDARAILKKVADGKEVSEADAQAFRDATSNKITRELANSLKSSVSAYESAEFGKAFELAVKVRDDEGSDEAEKADAAYLVRLIEGRWAGLKAKTERLKTEREYLRLFGAVDESEKQFKGMPGAEAFFDAYSELKKDKQVKAEVKALEKLAKLEEKLGEADSDRER
;
A
#
# COMPACT_ATOMS: atom_id res chain seq x y z
N MET A 1 15.83 18.05 -0.50
CA MET A 1 15.03 18.28 -1.72
C MET A 1 15.84 18.72 -2.95
N LEU A 2 16.34 19.95 -3.12
CA LEU A 2 17.03 20.33 -4.38
C LEU A 2 18.37 19.60 -4.65
N LYS A 3 19.22 19.45 -3.63
CA LYS A 3 20.47 18.66 -3.75
C LYS A 3 20.23 17.17 -3.99
N GLU A 4 19.10 16.67 -3.53
CA GLU A 4 18.77 15.24 -3.45
C GLU A 4 18.34 14.67 -4.80
N PHE A 5 17.78 15.51 -5.67
CA PHE A 5 17.47 15.18 -7.07
C PHE A 5 18.43 15.87 -8.05
N SER A 6 19.54 16.43 -7.55
CA SER A 6 20.53 17.20 -8.33
C SER A 6 19.90 18.28 -9.21
N GLU A 7 18.84 18.95 -8.74
CA GLU A 7 18.13 19.96 -9.52
C GLU A 7 18.59 21.39 -9.20
N PRO A 8 18.70 22.27 -10.21
CA PRO A 8 19.02 23.68 -10.00
C PRO A 8 17.91 24.41 -9.24
N ALA A 9 18.28 25.28 -8.30
CA ALA A 9 17.34 26.02 -7.43
C ALA A 9 16.40 27.01 -8.14
N TRP A 10 16.61 27.22 -9.44
CA TRP A 10 15.91 28.16 -10.31
C TRP A 10 14.86 27.45 -11.19
N ASN A 11 14.57 26.17 -10.90
CA ASN A 11 13.59 25.40 -11.65
C ASN A 11 12.16 25.80 -11.29
N ASN A 12 11.29 25.83 -12.30
CA ASN A 12 9.83 25.95 -12.19
C ASN A 12 9.31 24.90 -11.17
N PRO A 13 8.24 25.14 -10.39
CA PRO A 13 7.68 24.09 -9.53
C PRO A 13 7.50 22.79 -10.31
N VAL A 14 8.02 21.69 -9.78
CA VAL A 14 7.91 20.36 -10.37
C VAL A 14 7.25 19.43 -9.37
N VAL A 15 6.42 18.53 -9.87
CA VAL A 15 5.82 17.47 -9.05
C VAL A 15 6.42 16.14 -9.50
N ARG A 16 6.90 15.36 -8.53
CA ARG A 16 7.41 14.01 -8.73
C ARG A 16 6.55 13.04 -7.94
N ILE A 17 6.25 11.90 -8.54
CA ILE A 17 5.61 10.78 -7.86
C ILE A 17 6.63 9.66 -7.84
N ILE A 18 7.21 9.43 -6.66
CA ILE A 18 8.35 8.54 -6.46
C ILE A 18 7.94 7.34 -5.60
N ASP A 19 8.69 6.26 -5.71
CA ASP A 19 8.59 5.13 -4.81
C ASP A 19 9.41 5.35 -3.51
N ILE A 20 9.43 4.32 -2.65
CA ILE A 20 10.19 4.34 -1.39
C ILE A 20 11.71 4.44 -1.59
N GLU A 21 12.20 4.10 -2.77
CA GLU A 21 13.62 4.19 -3.15
C GLU A 21 13.96 5.53 -3.80
N LYS A 22 13.00 6.45 -3.83
CA LYS A 22 13.09 7.77 -4.45
C LYS A 22 13.24 7.70 -5.99
N LYS A 23 12.85 6.59 -6.61
CA LYS A 23 12.79 6.47 -8.07
C LYS A 23 11.46 6.97 -8.59
N ASP A 24 11.50 7.67 -9.72
CA ASP A 24 10.30 8.17 -10.40
C ASP A 24 9.41 6.99 -10.84
N ILE A 25 8.19 6.92 -10.32
CA ILE A 25 7.19 5.94 -10.77
C ILE A 25 6.74 6.31 -12.18
N ILE A 26 6.47 7.58 -12.43
CA ILE A 26 6.15 8.14 -13.76
C ILE A 26 7.10 9.30 -14.09
N PRO A 27 7.25 9.70 -15.37
CA PRO A 27 8.04 10.86 -15.72
C PRO A 27 7.62 12.11 -14.94
N ARG A 28 8.59 12.99 -14.64
CA ARG A 28 8.34 14.22 -13.88
C ARG A 28 7.21 15.05 -14.51
N ILE A 29 6.45 15.72 -13.66
CA ILE A 29 5.37 16.61 -14.05
C ILE A 29 5.90 18.05 -14.05
N ASN A 30 5.95 18.67 -15.24
CA ASN A 30 6.39 20.06 -15.42
C ASN A 30 5.29 20.87 -16.11
N GLY A 31 5.04 22.10 -15.66
CA GLY A 31 4.05 23.00 -16.25
C GLY A 31 2.59 22.62 -16.00
N VAL A 32 2.33 21.58 -15.20
CA VAL A 32 0.97 21.11 -14.86
C VAL A 32 0.70 21.35 -13.38
N TYR A 33 -0.05 22.41 -13.08
CA TYR A 33 -0.33 22.85 -11.70
C TYR A 33 -1.81 22.83 -11.33
N LYS A 34 -2.69 22.48 -12.27
CA LYS A 34 -4.10 22.29 -11.97
C LYS A 34 -4.30 20.97 -11.24
N ALA A 35 -5.17 20.96 -10.23
CA ALA A 35 -5.50 19.77 -9.46
C ALA A 35 -5.90 18.59 -10.36
N SER A 36 -6.66 18.83 -11.43
CA SER A 36 -7.04 17.81 -12.41
C SER A 36 -5.85 17.19 -13.15
N GLY A 37 -4.87 18.00 -13.53
CA GLY A 37 -3.65 17.51 -14.18
C GLY A 37 -2.78 16.69 -13.23
N ILE A 38 -2.67 17.11 -11.97
CA ILE A 38 -1.96 16.35 -10.93
C ILE A 38 -2.69 15.02 -10.65
N ALA A 39 -4.01 15.04 -10.48
CA ALA A 39 -4.80 13.83 -10.21
C ALA A 39 -4.72 12.79 -11.32
N LYS A 40 -4.68 13.21 -12.60
CA LYS A 40 -4.42 12.29 -13.73
C LYS A 40 -3.06 11.60 -13.61
N SER A 41 -2.03 12.36 -13.26
CA SER A 41 -0.69 11.81 -13.05
C SER A 41 -0.63 10.87 -11.85
N VAL A 42 -1.35 11.18 -10.76
CA VAL A 42 -1.47 10.27 -9.61
C VAL A 42 -2.16 8.96 -10.00
N LEU A 43 -3.28 9.01 -10.75
CA LEU A 43 -3.93 7.80 -11.26
C LEU A 43 -2.97 6.95 -12.13
N ALA A 44 -2.26 7.59 -13.06
CA ALA A 44 -1.29 6.90 -13.90
C ALA A 44 -0.15 6.27 -13.09
N ALA A 45 0.33 6.96 -12.05
CA ALA A 45 1.36 6.43 -11.17
C ALA A 45 0.84 5.25 -10.33
N ILE A 46 -0.39 5.32 -9.83
CA ILE A 46 -1.04 4.23 -9.10
C ILE A 46 -1.19 3.00 -9.99
N ASP A 47 -1.68 3.18 -11.21
CA ASP A 47 -1.83 2.09 -12.19
C ASP A 47 -0.47 1.48 -12.54
N LYS A 48 0.55 2.31 -12.81
CA LYS A 48 1.90 1.84 -13.11
C LYS A 48 2.56 1.14 -11.92
N ALA A 49 2.31 1.62 -10.71
CA ALA A 49 2.85 1.03 -9.48
C ALA A 49 2.09 -0.24 -9.05
N GLY A 50 1.00 -0.60 -9.74
CA GLY A 50 0.13 -1.70 -9.34
C GLY A 50 -0.56 -1.47 -7.99
N ILE A 51 -0.73 -0.21 -7.58
CA ILE A 51 -1.40 0.13 -6.33
C ILE A 51 -2.91 0.00 -6.56
N VAL A 52 -3.56 -0.84 -5.77
CA VAL A 52 -5.02 -0.95 -5.78
C VAL A 52 -5.58 0.07 -4.79
N LEU A 53 -6.23 1.09 -5.32
CA LEU A 53 -7.09 1.97 -4.52
C LEU A 53 -8.45 1.29 -4.31
N GLY A 54 -9.06 1.53 -3.15
CA GLY A 54 -10.49 1.23 -2.97
C GLY A 54 -11.33 2.03 -3.98
N ASP A 55 -12.48 1.47 -4.38
CA ASP A 55 -13.35 2.04 -5.40
C ASP A 55 -13.75 3.48 -5.10
N ASP A 56 -14.04 3.79 -3.84
CA ASP A 56 -14.38 5.14 -3.37
C ASP A 56 -13.21 6.12 -3.60
N ALA A 57 -11.99 5.77 -3.16
CA ALA A 57 -10.81 6.60 -3.36
C ALA A 57 -10.51 6.81 -4.84
N ARG A 58 -10.62 5.76 -5.65
CA ARG A 58 -10.39 5.83 -7.10
C ARG A 58 -11.44 6.68 -7.79
N ALA A 59 -12.71 6.57 -7.40
CA ALA A 59 -13.80 7.37 -7.93
C ALA A 59 -13.63 8.86 -7.61
N ILE A 60 -13.25 9.19 -6.37
CA ILE A 60 -13.00 10.58 -5.96
C ILE A 60 -11.79 11.14 -6.72
N LEU A 61 -10.70 10.40 -6.82
CA LEU A 61 -9.51 10.83 -7.57
C LEU A 61 -9.84 11.04 -9.05
N LYS A 62 -10.71 10.20 -9.63
CA LYS A 62 -11.22 10.36 -10.99
C LYS A 62 -12.09 11.60 -11.16
N LYS A 63 -12.96 11.94 -10.19
CA LYS A 63 -13.71 13.21 -10.20
C LYS A 63 -12.76 14.41 -10.30
N VAL A 64 -11.70 14.43 -9.48
CA VAL A 64 -10.67 15.49 -9.54
C VAL A 64 -10.00 15.52 -10.91
N ALA A 65 -9.60 14.35 -11.42
CA ALA A 65 -8.95 14.21 -12.72
C ALA A 65 -9.82 14.73 -13.88
N ASP A 66 -11.14 14.55 -13.79
CA ASP A 66 -12.11 15.07 -14.74
C ASP A 66 -12.39 16.58 -14.57
N GLY A 67 -11.77 17.23 -13.57
CA GLY A 67 -11.95 18.65 -13.28
C GLY A 67 -13.28 18.96 -12.59
N LYS A 68 -13.93 17.96 -11.99
CA LYS A 68 -15.18 18.13 -11.24
C LYS A 68 -14.86 18.64 -9.83
N GLU A 69 -15.78 19.41 -9.27
CA GLU A 69 -15.71 19.79 -7.86
C GLU A 69 -15.82 18.56 -6.96
N VAL A 70 -15.12 18.63 -5.84
CA VAL A 70 -15.04 17.60 -4.82
C VAL A 70 -15.53 18.24 -3.53
N SER A 71 -16.57 17.67 -2.93
CA SER A 71 -17.11 18.15 -1.66
C SER A 71 -16.16 17.84 -0.50
N GLU A 72 -16.29 18.52 0.64
CA GLU A 72 -15.51 18.14 1.84
C GLU A 72 -15.85 16.71 2.29
N ALA A 73 -17.07 16.23 2.05
CA ALA A 73 -17.44 14.84 2.29
C ALA A 73 -16.67 13.87 1.38
N ASP A 74 -16.52 14.19 0.09
CA ASP A 74 -15.66 13.41 -0.82
C ASP A 74 -14.19 13.49 -0.37
N ALA A 75 -13.70 14.66 0.05
CA ALA A 75 -12.33 14.81 0.53
C ALA A 75 -12.08 13.96 1.79
N GLN A 76 -13.03 13.93 2.71
CA GLN A 76 -12.95 13.10 3.91
C GLN A 76 -13.01 11.61 3.56
N ALA A 77 -13.93 11.20 2.68
CA ALA A 77 -14.01 9.82 2.20
C ALA A 77 -12.71 9.37 1.50
N PHE A 78 -12.05 10.27 0.75
CA PHE A 78 -10.75 9.99 0.14
C PHE A 78 -9.66 9.82 1.20
N ARG A 79 -9.59 10.70 2.20
CA ARG A 79 -8.64 10.57 3.32
C ARG A 79 -8.86 9.24 4.04
N ASP A 80 -10.11 8.91 4.34
CA ASP A 80 -10.47 7.69 5.05
C ASP A 80 -10.11 6.43 4.24
N ALA A 81 -10.40 6.43 2.94
CA ALA A 81 -10.09 5.33 2.04
C ALA A 81 -8.59 5.18 1.69
N THR A 82 -7.78 6.21 1.92
CA THR A 82 -6.33 6.19 1.70
C THR A 82 -5.52 6.18 3.00
N SER A 83 -6.18 6.38 4.14
CA SER A 83 -5.54 6.40 5.44
C SER A 83 -5.19 4.99 5.88
N ASN A 84 -3.99 4.82 6.41
CA ASN A 84 -3.60 3.62 7.13
C ASN A 84 -4.10 3.62 8.58
N LYS A 85 -4.76 4.70 9.03
CA LYS A 85 -5.21 4.89 10.40
C LYS A 85 -6.73 5.08 10.43
N ILE A 86 -7.32 4.76 11.57
CA ILE A 86 -8.69 5.15 11.86
C ILE A 86 -8.67 6.65 12.13
N THR A 87 -9.39 7.41 11.32
CA THR A 87 -9.38 8.89 11.26
C THR A 87 -10.57 9.54 11.96
N ARG A 88 -11.55 8.73 12.38
CA ARG A 88 -12.77 9.17 13.06
C ARG A 88 -13.03 8.31 14.27
N GLU A 89 -13.72 8.88 15.25
CA GLU A 89 -14.24 8.11 16.37
C GLU A 89 -15.31 7.15 15.85
N LEU A 90 -15.24 5.89 16.31
CA LEU A 90 -16.18 4.84 15.96
C LEU A 90 -16.98 4.44 17.20
N ALA A 91 -18.13 3.82 16.99
CA ALA A 91 -18.97 3.31 18.06
C ALA A 91 -18.20 2.51 19.12
N ASN A 92 -18.62 2.64 20.39
CA ASN A 92 -17.97 1.96 21.53
C ASN A 92 -18.00 0.44 21.41
N SER A 93 -19.02 -0.13 20.75
CA SER A 93 -19.12 -1.56 20.43
C SER A 93 -17.93 -2.07 19.58
N LEU A 94 -17.28 -1.18 18.83
CA LEU A 94 -16.12 -1.52 17.99
C LEU A 94 -14.77 -1.35 18.69
N LYS A 95 -14.73 -0.97 19.97
CA LYS A 95 -13.46 -0.68 20.69
C LYS A 95 -12.45 -1.83 20.61
N SER A 96 -12.90 -3.07 20.71
CA SER A 96 -12.03 -4.24 20.57
C SER A 96 -11.51 -4.43 19.14
N SER A 97 -12.36 -4.18 18.14
CA SER A 97 -11.98 -4.22 16.72
C SER A 97 -10.93 -3.13 16.40
N VAL A 98 -11.15 -1.91 16.91
CA VAL A 98 -10.22 -0.77 16.79
C VAL A 98 -8.87 -1.12 17.42
N SER A 99 -8.85 -1.62 18.66
CA SER A 99 -7.62 -2.00 19.34
C SER A 99 -6.84 -3.11 18.62
N ALA A 100 -7.54 -4.11 18.08
CA ALA A 100 -6.93 -5.15 17.26
C ALA A 100 -6.34 -4.57 15.96
N TYR A 101 -7.05 -3.64 15.31
CA TYR A 101 -6.57 -2.96 14.10
C TYR A 101 -5.28 -2.16 14.37
N GLU A 102 -5.25 -1.39 15.46
CA GLU A 102 -4.08 -0.60 15.87
C GLU A 102 -2.87 -1.47 16.22
N SER A 103 -3.11 -2.69 16.70
CA SER A 103 -2.08 -3.69 17.00
C SER A 103 -1.65 -4.52 15.78
N ALA A 104 -2.11 -4.15 14.57
CA ALA A 104 -1.91 -4.88 13.32
C ALA A 104 -2.43 -6.32 13.32
N GLU A 105 -3.40 -6.65 14.18
CA GLU A 105 -4.15 -7.92 14.17
C GLU A 105 -5.35 -7.83 13.22
N PHE A 106 -5.11 -7.52 11.94
CA PHE A 106 -6.16 -7.18 10.98
C PHE A 106 -7.24 -8.26 10.79
N GLY A 107 -6.87 -9.54 10.78
CA GLY A 107 -7.87 -10.60 10.65
C GLY A 107 -8.80 -10.72 11.86
N LYS A 108 -8.28 -10.50 13.07
CA LYS A 108 -9.09 -10.42 14.30
C LYS A 108 -9.97 -9.18 14.32
N ALA A 109 -9.41 -8.03 13.91
CA ALA A 109 -10.17 -6.79 13.78
C ALA A 109 -11.33 -6.93 12.79
N PHE A 110 -11.10 -7.63 11.68
CA PHE A 110 -12.12 -7.92 10.67
C PHE A 110 -13.24 -8.79 11.24
N GLU A 111 -12.90 -9.90 11.91
CA GLU A 111 -13.89 -10.79 12.51
C GLU A 111 -14.79 -10.06 13.52
N LEU A 112 -14.18 -9.25 14.40
CA LEU A 112 -14.92 -8.48 15.39
C LEU A 112 -15.80 -7.39 14.74
N ALA A 113 -15.31 -6.72 13.70
CA ALA A 113 -16.10 -5.72 12.99
C ALA A 113 -17.27 -6.34 12.22
N VAL A 114 -17.06 -7.48 11.54
CA VAL A 114 -18.12 -8.22 10.85
C VAL A 114 -19.21 -8.67 11.82
N LYS A 115 -18.84 -9.11 13.02
CA LYS A 115 -19.82 -9.46 14.07
C LYS A 115 -20.76 -8.29 14.41
N VAL A 116 -20.23 -7.07 14.58
CA VAL A 116 -21.06 -5.88 14.86
C VAL A 116 -21.88 -5.47 13.63
N ARG A 117 -21.30 -5.55 12.43
CA ARG A 117 -21.97 -5.21 11.17
C ARG A 117 -23.20 -6.08 10.91
N ASP A 118 -23.07 -7.37 11.19
CA ASP A 118 -24.08 -8.39 10.86
C ASP A 118 -25.00 -8.71 12.06
N ASP A 119 -24.79 -8.08 13.22
CA ASP A 119 -25.66 -8.24 14.40
C ASP A 119 -27.00 -7.52 14.19
N GLU A 120 -28.11 -8.25 14.34
CA GLU A 120 -29.45 -7.68 14.27
C GLU A 120 -29.71 -6.67 15.41
N GLY A 121 -29.01 -6.81 16.54
CA GLY A 121 -29.13 -5.93 17.70
C GLY A 121 -28.41 -4.58 17.59
N SER A 122 -27.47 -4.44 16.63
CA SER A 122 -26.73 -3.20 16.42
C SER A 122 -27.53 -2.16 15.65
N ASP A 123 -27.37 -0.90 16.04
CA ASP A 123 -28.02 0.21 15.32
C ASP A 123 -27.34 0.50 13.97
N GLU A 124 -28.02 1.28 13.11
CA GLU A 124 -27.52 1.58 11.77
C GLU A 124 -26.21 2.39 11.77
N ALA A 125 -25.96 3.21 12.79
CA ALA A 125 -24.72 3.96 12.90
C ALA A 125 -23.55 3.04 13.28
N GLU A 126 -23.76 2.11 14.22
CA GLU A 126 -22.79 1.08 14.58
C GLU A 126 -22.45 0.18 13.40
N LYS A 127 -23.47 -0.24 12.63
CA LYS A 127 -23.27 -1.04 11.42
C LYS A 127 -22.49 -0.28 10.36
N ALA A 128 -22.76 1.01 10.18
CA ALA A 128 -22.01 1.85 9.25
C ALA A 128 -20.53 1.99 9.68
N ASP A 129 -20.27 2.16 10.97
CA ASP A 129 -18.91 2.20 11.51
C ASP A 129 -18.17 0.87 11.39
N ALA A 130 -18.88 -0.24 11.60
CA ALA A 130 -18.35 -1.57 11.43
C ALA A 130 -18.01 -1.83 9.95
N ALA A 131 -18.91 -1.47 9.04
CA ALA A 131 -18.69 -1.56 7.60
C ALA A 131 -17.49 -0.71 7.14
N TYR A 132 -17.32 0.49 7.72
CA TYR A 132 -16.15 1.33 7.47
C TYR A 132 -14.84 0.62 7.86
N LEU A 133 -14.77 0.06 9.07
CA LEU A 133 -13.57 -0.64 9.54
C LEU A 133 -13.28 -1.90 8.70
N VAL A 134 -14.32 -2.64 8.30
CA VAL A 134 -14.19 -3.78 7.38
C VAL A 134 -13.55 -3.35 6.06
N ARG A 135 -14.07 -2.29 5.42
CA ARG A 135 -13.52 -1.77 4.15
C ARG A 135 -12.05 -1.37 4.28
N LEU A 136 -11.69 -0.74 5.39
CA LEU A 136 -10.31 -0.33 5.66
C LEU A 136 -9.35 -1.53 5.71
N ILE A 137 -9.77 -2.62 6.37
CA ILE A 137 -9.00 -3.85 6.46
C ILE A 137 -8.93 -4.58 5.12
N GLU A 138 -10.04 -4.66 4.39
CA GLU A 138 -10.09 -5.26 3.06
C GLU A 138 -9.21 -4.51 2.05
N GLY A 139 -9.16 -3.17 2.13
CA GLY A 139 -8.25 -2.35 1.34
C GLY A 139 -6.78 -2.69 1.59
N ARG A 140 -6.38 -2.86 2.85
CA ARG A 140 -5.03 -3.31 3.21
C ARG A 140 -4.72 -4.71 2.67
N TRP A 141 -5.68 -5.62 2.78
CA TRP A 141 -5.53 -6.98 2.25
C TRP A 141 -5.38 -6.99 0.72
N ALA A 142 -6.19 -6.20 0.02
CA ALA A 142 -6.08 -6.02 -1.43
C ALA A 142 -4.71 -5.43 -1.81
N GLY A 143 -4.23 -4.43 -1.06
CA GLY A 143 -2.92 -3.82 -1.26
C GLY A 143 -1.76 -4.82 -1.11
N LEU A 144 -1.81 -5.70 -0.11
CA LEU A 144 -0.82 -6.77 0.05
C LEU A 144 -0.82 -7.71 -1.17
N LYS A 145 -1.99 -8.19 -1.59
CA LYS A 145 -2.11 -9.07 -2.76
C LYS A 145 -1.54 -8.43 -4.03
N ALA A 146 -1.87 -7.16 -4.27
CA ALA A 146 -1.37 -6.41 -5.42
C ALA A 146 0.15 -6.23 -5.37
N LYS A 147 0.70 -5.88 -4.19
CA LYS A 147 2.14 -5.78 -3.98
C LYS A 147 2.84 -7.12 -4.24
N THR A 148 2.26 -8.23 -3.80
CA THR A 148 2.80 -9.58 -4.04
C THR A 148 2.82 -9.92 -5.52
N GLU A 149 1.72 -9.72 -6.26
CA GLU A 149 1.69 -10.00 -7.70
C GLU A 149 2.65 -9.10 -8.50
N ARG A 150 2.81 -7.84 -8.10
CA ARG A 150 3.79 -6.94 -8.70
C ARG A 150 5.22 -7.45 -8.50
N LEU A 151 5.62 -7.71 -7.26
CA LEU A 151 6.98 -8.18 -6.95
C LEU A 151 7.27 -9.55 -7.59
N LYS A 152 6.25 -10.39 -7.76
CA LYS A 152 6.34 -11.65 -8.49
C LYS A 152 6.61 -11.43 -9.97
N THR A 153 5.89 -10.48 -10.59
CA THR A 153 6.09 -10.10 -12.00
C THR A 153 7.46 -9.49 -12.24
N GLU A 154 7.93 -8.66 -11.31
CA GLU A 154 9.26 -8.02 -11.35
C GLU A 154 10.39 -8.99 -10.94
N ARG A 155 10.06 -10.21 -10.51
CA ARG A 155 11.00 -11.23 -10.00
C ARG A 155 11.83 -10.74 -8.81
N GLU A 156 11.31 -9.78 -8.05
CA GLU A 156 11.91 -9.25 -6.83
C GLU A 156 11.62 -10.17 -5.62
N TYR A 157 12.00 -11.44 -5.71
CA TYR A 157 11.59 -12.48 -4.76
C TYR A 157 12.05 -12.24 -3.32
N LEU A 158 13.22 -11.63 -3.11
CA LEU A 158 13.68 -11.28 -1.76
C LEU A 158 12.74 -10.29 -1.06
N ARG A 159 12.28 -9.27 -1.78
CA ARG A 159 11.34 -8.27 -1.26
C ARG A 159 9.94 -8.85 -1.12
N LEU A 160 9.53 -9.67 -2.08
CA LEU A 160 8.28 -10.41 -2.02
C LEU A 160 8.24 -11.25 -0.74
N PHE A 161 9.32 -11.96 -0.44
CA PHE A 161 9.34 -12.84 0.72
C PHE A 161 9.29 -12.08 2.05
N GLY A 162 10.11 -11.02 2.18
CA GLY A 162 10.05 -10.17 3.37
C GLY A 162 8.67 -9.57 3.60
N ALA A 163 8.05 -9.03 2.55
CA ALA A 163 6.73 -8.38 2.65
C ALA A 163 5.61 -9.32 3.09
N VAL A 164 5.59 -10.55 2.57
CA VAL A 164 4.53 -11.52 2.86
C VAL A 164 4.74 -12.19 4.22
N ASP A 165 5.99 -12.51 4.59
CA ASP A 165 6.31 -13.15 5.88
C ASP A 165 5.95 -12.25 7.08
N GLU A 166 6.16 -10.94 6.95
CA GLU A 166 5.76 -9.95 7.95
C GLU A 166 4.23 -9.85 8.10
N SER A 167 3.49 -10.14 7.02
CA SER A 167 2.06 -9.90 6.93
C SER A 167 1.20 -11.14 7.29
N GLU A 168 1.76 -12.35 7.27
CA GLU A 168 1.03 -13.60 7.52
C GLU A 168 0.25 -13.59 8.83
N LYS A 169 0.92 -13.20 9.92
CA LYS A 169 0.30 -13.12 11.25
C LYS A 169 -0.77 -12.03 11.32
N GLN A 170 -0.58 -10.93 10.59
CA GLN A 170 -1.46 -9.77 10.64
C GLN A 170 -2.82 -10.08 10.01
N PHE A 171 -2.85 -10.81 8.90
CA PHE A 171 -4.08 -11.12 8.17
C PHE A 171 -4.67 -12.50 8.48
N LYS A 172 -4.17 -13.19 9.51
CA LYS A 172 -4.73 -14.46 9.96
C LYS A 172 -6.21 -14.31 10.34
N GLY A 173 -7.09 -15.06 9.68
CA GLY A 173 -8.54 -14.98 9.85
C GLY A 173 -9.27 -14.19 8.75
N MET A 174 -8.54 -13.53 7.84
CA MET A 174 -9.16 -12.89 6.67
C MET A 174 -9.68 -13.94 5.67
N PRO A 175 -10.79 -13.67 4.97
CA PRO A 175 -11.25 -14.48 3.87
C PRO A 175 -10.18 -14.67 2.79
N GLY A 176 -9.85 -15.94 2.50
CA GLY A 176 -8.85 -16.32 1.50
C GLY A 176 -7.39 -16.12 1.92
N ALA A 177 -7.10 -15.71 3.16
CA ALA A 177 -5.73 -15.56 3.63
C ALA A 177 -4.97 -16.88 3.65
N GLU A 178 -5.57 -17.96 4.17
CA GLU A 178 -4.95 -19.29 4.22
C GLU A 178 -4.50 -19.77 2.84
N ALA A 179 -5.42 -19.78 1.88
CA ALA A 179 -5.12 -20.16 0.49
C ALA A 179 -4.03 -19.25 -0.15
N PHE A 180 -4.02 -17.95 0.16
CA PHE A 180 -3.00 -17.03 -0.33
C PHE A 180 -1.61 -17.35 0.25
N PHE A 181 -1.50 -17.56 1.56
CA PHE A 181 -0.23 -17.87 2.22
C PHE A 181 0.26 -19.29 1.87
N ASP A 182 -0.64 -20.23 1.64
CA ASP A 182 -0.30 -21.57 1.13
C ASP A 182 0.29 -21.50 -0.29
N ALA A 183 -0.38 -20.80 -1.21
CA ALA A 183 0.13 -20.62 -2.58
C ALA A 183 1.50 -19.93 -2.58
N TYR A 184 1.72 -18.99 -1.68
CA TYR A 184 3.00 -18.33 -1.47
C TYR A 184 4.07 -19.27 -0.87
N SER A 185 3.71 -20.14 0.07
CA SER A 185 4.59 -21.17 0.64
C SER A 185 5.03 -22.16 -0.44
N GLU A 186 4.15 -22.51 -1.38
CA GLU A 186 4.50 -23.33 -2.54
C GLU A 186 5.44 -22.60 -3.51
N LEU A 187 5.23 -21.29 -3.74
CA LEU A 187 6.15 -20.49 -4.55
C LEU A 187 7.58 -20.50 -3.99
N LYS A 188 7.74 -20.44 -2.66
CA LYS A 188 9.05 -20.57 -1.99
C LYS A 188 9.72 -21.92 -2.23
N LYS A 189 8.94 -22.97 -2.50
CA LYS A 189 9.47 -24.32 -2.72
C LYS A 189 9.96 -24.53 -4.15
N ASP A 190 9.51 -23.71 -5.10
CA ASP A 190 9.86 -23.79 -6.51
C ASP A 190 11.39 -23.75 -6.73
N LYS A 191 11.87 -24.63 -7.62
CA LYS A 191 13.31 -24.83 -7.86
C LYS A 191 13.95 -23.60 -8.53
N GLN A 192 13.23 -22.98 -9.46
CA GLN A 192 13.72 -21.82 -10.20
C GLN A 192 13.76 -20.60 -9.29
N VAL A 193 12.68 -20.35 -8.54
CA VAL A 193 12.62 -19.26 -7.56
C VAL A 193 13.74 -19.38 -6.52
N LYS A 194 13.98 -20.58 -5.98
CA LYS A 194 15.12 -20.84 -5.07
C LYS A 194 16.48 -20.52 -5.69
N ALA A 195 16.67 -20.83 -6.97
CA ALA A 195 17.92 -20.55 -7.66
C ALA A 195 18.11 -19.03 -7.83
N GLU A 196 17.06 -18.31 -8.22
CA GLU A 196 17.07 -16.85 -8.38
C GLU A 196 17.33 -16.13 -7.06
N VAL A 197 16.66 -16.55 -5.99
CA VAL A 197 16.86 -15.98 -4.64
C VAL A 197 18.30 -16.16 -4.19
N LYS A 198 18.89 -17.35 -4.34
CA LYS A 198 20.30 -17.60 -4.03
C LYS A 198 21.25 -16.75 -4.88
N ALA A 199 20.91 -16.50 -6.14
CA ALA A 199 21.71 -15.63 -7.00
C ALA A 199 21.65 -14.17 -6.54
N LEU A 200 20.47 -13.68 -6.18
CA LEU A 200 20.26 -12.33 -5.64
C LEU A 200 20.98 -12.12 -4.30
N GLU A 201 20.93 -13.09 -3.39
CA GLU A 201 21.68 -13.03 -2.12
C GLU A 201 23.20 -12.97 -2.35
N LYS A 202 23.71 -13.70 -3.34
CA LYS A 202 25.13 -13.64 -3.70
C LYS A 202 25.49 -12.28 -4.31
N LEU A 203 24.63 -11.73 -5.16
CA LEU A 203 24.82 -10.42 -5.75
C LEU A 203 24.89 -9.34 -4.67
N ALA A 204 23.94 -9.32 -3.74
CA ALA A 204 23.92 -8.37 -2.63
C ALA A 204 25.20 -8.41 -1.78
N LYS A 205 25.71 -9.62 -1.48
CA LYS A 205 26.99 -9.80 -0.77
C LYS A 205 28.21 -9.32 -1.56
N LEU A 206 28.18 -9.41 -2.88
CA LEU A 206 29.26 -8.91 -3.74
C LEU A 206 29.21 -7.38 -3.81
N GLU A 207 28.03 -6.79 -3.91
CA GLU A 207 27.84 -5.34 -3.88
C GLU A 207 28.32 -4.72 -2.56
N GLU A 208 28.01 -5.36 -1.42
CA GLU A 208 28.50 -4.95 -0.10
C GLU A 208 30.03 -4.95 -0.05
N LYS A 209 30.67 -6.05 -0.47
CA LYS A 209 32.14 -6.16 -0.50
C LYS A 209 32.79 -5.17 -1.46
N LEU A 210 32.15 -4.87 -2.58
CA LEU A 210 32.65 -3.89 -3.52
C LEU A 210 32.61 -2.49 -2.91
N GLY A 211 31.52 -2.14 -2.23
CA GLY A 211 31.40 -0.86 -1.51
C GLY A 211 32.43 -0.71 -0.39
N GLU A 212 32.71 -1.77 0.37
CA GLU A 212 33.78 -1.78 1.38
C GLU A 212 35.16 -1.54 0.73
N ALA A 213 35.46 -2.26 -0.36
CA ALA A 213 36.73 -2.13 -1.07
C ALA A 213 36.95 -0.75 -1.69
N ASP A 214 35.88 -0.10 -2.19
CA ASP A 214 35.95 1.26 -2.70
C ASP A 214 36.18 2.26 -1.56
N SER A 215 35.53 2.06 -0.40
CA SER A 215 35.74 2.91 0.79
C SER A 215 37.16 2.80 1.38
N ASP A 216 37.79 1.62 1.29
CA ASP A 216 39.17 1.40 1.71
C ASP A 216 40.18 2.00 0.73
N ARG A 217 39.83 2.17 -0.55
CA ARG A 217 40.67 2.86 -1.55
C ARG A 217 40.64 4.39 -1.42
N GLU A 218 39.58 4.95 -0.83
CA GLU A 218 39.43 6.39 -0.61
C GLU A 218 40.02 6.88 0.73
N ARG A 219 40.53 5.96 1.57
CA ARG A 219 41.24 6.26 2.83
C ARG A 219 42.75 6.22 2.67
#